data_AF-A0A345Q811-F1
#
_entry.id   AF-A0A345Q811-F1
#
_cell.length_a   1.000
_cell.length_b   1.000
_cell.length_c   1.000
_cell.angle_alpha   90.00
_cell.angle_beta   90.00
_cell.angle_gamma   90.00
#
_symmetry.space_group_name_H-M   'P 1'
#
loop_
_entity.id
_entity.type
_entity.pdbx_description
1 polymer ?
#
loop_
_entity_poly.entity_id
_entity_poly.type
_entity_poly.pdbx_seq_one_letter_code
_entity_poly.pdbx_strand_id
1 'polypeptide(L)'
;MSEMKAKLRRSGFLLRPSLASDQMDVAEHIFGDIEVAKTLVHNVSSPEGALVATDAWIDALAADGKRNTSNHEHIGLWTIVDPSNAGRFVGIRGVFVAPGLPENSVATFVAVAKAYWGEGVSGDSSFQLCGHVFENSDVAAIYTRVWPKLNPASDAVQRRLGFEPADRHTLRETFGEQRMLEVLEFDLWRISKLENEDYAETLRQCTVRIGQLVLEQLLDVQAAERRITAALPVKIAHSSIVQDRVARWLQLGYDNPAWATYRMSRDMWTKSAHDEAK
;
A
#
# COMPACT_ATOMS: atom_id res chain seq x y z
N MET A 1 22.20 -5.35 19.92
CA MET A 1 21.09 -5.35 18.95
C MET A 1 21.67 -5.18 17.57
N SER A 2 21.47 -6.15 16.67
CA SER A 2 21.95 -6.02 15.29
C SER A 2 20.85 -5.30 14.50
N GLU A 3 21.10 -4.03 14.15
CA GLU A 3 20.22 -3.30 13.23
C GLU A 3 20.21 -4.02 11.88
N MET A 4 19.04 -4.49 11.43
CA MET A 4 18.89 -5.16 10.13
C MET A 4 19.31 -4.20 9.00
N LYS A 5 20.53 -4.39 8.50
CA LYS A 5 21.08 -3.74 7.31
C LYS A 5 21.42 -4.83 6.30
N ALA A 6 20.68 -4.87 5.20
CA ALA A 6 20.76 -5.96 4.24
C ALA A 6 20.88 -5.43 2.80
N LYS A 7 21.82 -5.98 2.04
CA LYS A 7 21.91 -5.73 0.60
C LYS A 7 20.88 -6.62 -0.12
N LEU A 8 20.00 -6.01 -0.89
CA LEU A 8 19.04 -6.71 -1.75
C LEU A 8 19.79 -7.44 -2.86
N ARG A 9 19.53 -8.75 -3.01
CA ARG A 9 20.38 -9.65 -3.80
C ARG A 9 20.38 -9.33 -5.30
N ARG A 10 19.22 -9.02 -5.87
CA ARG A 10 19.06 -8.78 -7.31
C ARG A 10 19.32 -7.33 -7.69
N SER A 11 18.84 -6.36 -6.91
CA SER A 11 19.00 -4.93 -7.23
C SER A 11 20.30 -4.32 -6.70
N GLY A 12 20.92 -4.93 -5.69
CA GLY A 12 22.10 -4.36 -5.02
C GLY A 12 21.82 -3.18 -4.09
N PHE A 13 20.55 -2.77 -3.95
CA PHE A 13 20.11 -1.72 -3.03
C PHE A 13 20.30 -2.13 -1.57
N LEU A 14 20.32 -1.15 -0.68
CA LEU A 14 20.48 -1.34 0.76
C LEU A 14 19.15 -1.11 1.47
N LEU A 15 18.72 -2.10 2.25
CA LEU A 15 17.62 -1.98 3.20
C LEU A 15 18.23 -1.67 4.59
N ARG A 16 17.83 -0.56 5.21
CA ARG A 16 18.28 -0.14 6.56
C ARG A 16 17.10 0.34 7.40
N PRO A 17 17.19 0.39 8.73
CA PRO A 17 16.14 1.00 9.53
C PRO A 17 15.89 2.44 9.07
N SER A 18 14.62 2.82 8.99
CA SER A 18 14.21 4.18 8.69
C SER A 18 14.51 5.10 9.86
N LEU A 19 14.88 6.34 9.55
CA LEU A 19 15.11 7.40 10.51
C LEU A 19 14.12 8.54 10.29
N ALA A 20 13.93 9.39 11.30
CA ALA A 20 13.11 10.59 11.22
C ALA A 20 13.60 11.53 10.11
N SER A 21 14.90 11.51 9.79
CA SER A 21 15.48 12.26 8.68
C SER A 21 15.01 11.79 7.30
N ASP A 22 14.45 10.58 7.18
CA ASP A 22 13.93 10.04 5.90
C ASP A 22 12.54 10.62 5.54
N GLN A 23 11.95 11.42 6.43
CA GLN A 23 10.60 11.98 6.28
C GLN A 23 10.40 12.68 4.94
N MET A 24 11.31 13.57 4.55
CA MET A 24 11.13 14.34 3.31
C MET A 24 11.22 13.46 2.06
N ASP A 25 12.09 12.46 2.04
CA ASP A 25 12.17 11.52 0.92
C ASP A 25 10.87 10.70 0.77
N VAL A 26 10.29 10.27 1.89
CA VAL A 26 9.01 9.54 1.89
C VAL A 26 7.87 10.46 1.46
N ALA A 27 7.83 11.68 1.96
CA ALA A 27 6.82 12.66 1.60
C ALA A 27 6.88 12.99 0.10
N GLU A 28 8.07 13.16 -0.47
CA GLU A 28 8.24 13.51 -1.89
C GLU A 28 7.97 12.31 -2.80
N HIS A 29 8.61 11.17 -2.55
CA HIS A 29 8.67 10.07 -3.51
C HIS A 29 7.60 8.98 -3.31
N ILE A 30 6.94 8.94 -2.15
CA ILE A 30 5.87 7.97 -1.87
C ILE A 30 4.51 8.65 -1.82
N PHE A 31 4.34 9.64 -0.94
CA PHE A 31 3.04 10.28 -0.75
C PHE A 31 2.81 11.46 -1.70
N GLY A 32 3.87 12.11 -2.18
CA GLY A 32 3.82 13.19 -3.17
C GLY A 32 3.70 12.69 -4.60
N ASP A 33 4.09 11.44 -4.89
CA ASP A 33 3.88 10.81 -6.18
C ASP A 33 2.52 10.11 -6.24
N ILE A 34 1.56 10.71 -6.97
CA ILE A 34 0.19 10.19 -7.12
C ILE A 34 0.18 8.76 -7.67
N GLU A 35 1.14 8.40 -8.53
CA GLU A 35 1.20 7.06 -9.11
C GLU A 35 1.56 6.00 -8.08
N VAL A 36 2.35 6.36 -7.06
CA VAL A 36 2.64 5.51 -5.91
C VAL A 36 1.48 5.56 -4.92
N ALA A 37 1.05 6.76 -4.52
CA ALA A 37 0.06 6.96 -3.48
C ALA A 37 -1.32 6.38 -3.80
N LYS A 38 -1.71 6.29 -5.08
CA LYS A 38 -2.97 5.62 -5.49
C LYS A 38 -3.02 4.14 -5.14
N THR A 39 -1.89 3.52 -4.84
CA THR A 39 -1.82 2.12 -4.37
C THR A 39 -1.91 1.99 -2.84
N LEU A 40 -1.96 3.11 -2.14
CA LEU A 40 -1.96 3.22 -0.68
C LEU A 40 -3.31 3.70 -0.15
N VAL A 41 -3.47 3.60 1.18
CA VAL A 41 -4.71 3.86 1.91
C VAL A 41 -4.58 5.18 2.67
N HIS A 42 -4.28 6.26 1.96
CA HIS A 42 -4.04 7.59 2.53
C HIS A 42 -4.64 8.68 1.63
N ASN A 43 -5.08 9.79 2.24
CA ASN A 43 -5.42 10.98 1.50
C ASN A 43 -4.19 11.87 1.30
N VAL A 44 -3.78 12.03 0.05
CA VAL A 44 -2.66 12.89 -0.35
C VAL A 44 -3.09 13.95 -1.37
N SER A 45 -4.35 14.38 -1.31
CA SER A 45 -4.90 15.41 -2.21
C SER A 45 -4.22 16.79 -2.08
N SER A 46 -3.32 16.97 -1.11
CA SER A 46 -2.49 18.16 -0.92
C SER A 46 -1.11 17.80 -0.37
N PRO A 47 -0.11 18.70 -0.48
CA PRO A 47 1.20 18.53 0.14
C PRO A 47 1.12 18.31 1.66
N GLU A 48 0.21 18.99 2.35
CA GLU A 48 -0.02 18.80 3.78
C GLU A 48 -0.57 17.40 4.08
N GLY A 49 -1.49 16.89 3.24
CA GLY A 49 -1.98 15.51 3.36
C GLY A 49 -0.86 14.47 3.18
N ALA A 50 0.05 14.71 2.23
CA ALA A 50 1.23 13.86 2.03
C ALA A 50 2.17 13.88 3.25
N LEU A 51 2.39 15.04 3.86
CA LEU A 51 3.17 15.16 5.09
C LEU A 51 2.49 14.46 6.27
N VAL A 52 1.18 14.65 6.47
CA VAL A 52 0.43 13.96 7.53
C VAL A 52 0.50 12.43 7.37
N ALA A 53 0.38 11.93 6.15
CA ALA A 53 0.53 10.51 5.85
C ALA A 53 1.94 9.98 6.14
N THR A 54 2.96 10.79 5.81
CA THR A 54 4.36 10.51 6.10
C THR A 54 4.63 10.46 7.59
N ASP A 55 4.19 11.46 8.34
CA ASP A 55 4.34 11.55 9.79
C ASP A 55 3.75 10.33 10.48
N ALA A 56 2.58 9.88 10.02
CA ALA A 56 1.95 8.68 10.56
C ALA A 56 2.82 7.42 10.41
N TRP A 57 3.63 7.31 9.35
CA TRP A 57 4.57 6.18 9.18
C TRP A 57 5.85 6.40 9.97
N ILE A 58 6.47 7.57 9.82
CA ILE A 58 7.78 7.87 10.42
C ILE A 58 7.68 7.94 11.95
N ASP A 59 6.74 8.71 12.51
CA ASP A 59 6.63 8.86 13.97
C ASP A 59 6.33 7.52 14.64
N ALA A 60 5.55 6.65 13.99
CA ALA A 60 5.10 5.39 14.58
C ALA A 60 6.10 4.25 14.42
N LEU A 61 6.82 4.17 13.30
CA LEU A 61 7.55 2.96 12.91
C LEU A 61 9.05 3.18 12.64
N ALA A 62 9.52 4.43 12.44
CA ALA A 62 10.95 4.69 12.28
C ALA A 62 11.70 4.40 13.59
N ALA A 63 13.00 4.04 13.49
CA ALA A 63 13.80 3.62 14.65
C ALA A 63 13.93 4.70 15.73
N ASP A 64 13.98 5.96 15.32
CA ASP A 64 14.01 7.17 16.17
C ASP A 64 12.68 7.96 16.09
N GLY A 65 11.59 7.31 15.66
CA GLY A 65 10.25 7.89 15.58
C GLY A 65 9.68 8.24 16.96
N LYS A 66 9.02 9.39 17.07
CA LYS A 66 8.56 9.96 18.36
C LYS A 66 7.52 9.11 19.10
N ARG A 67 6.76 8.29 18.38
CA ARG A 67 5.69 7.43 18.91
C ARG A 67 6.07 5.95 18.86
N ASN A 68 7.30 5.64 18.48
CA ASN A 68 7.81 4.28 18.50
C ASN A 68 8.07 3.86 19.95
N THR A 69 7.06 3.24 20.55
CA THR A 69 7.04 2.90 21.99
C THR A 69 7.43 1.45 22.26
N SER A 70 7.64 0.63 21.22
CA SER A 70 7.63 -0.82 21.37
C SER A 70 8.26 -1.58 20.21
N ASN A 71 9.37 -1.12 19.61
CA ASN A 71 10.03 -1.92 18.58
C ASN A 71 10.66 -3.18 19.21
N HIS A 72 9.86 -4.24 19.29
CA HIS A 72 10.38 -5.59 19.12
C HIS A 72 11.26 -5.58 17.86
N GLU A 73 12.44 -6.22 17.89
CA GLU A 73 13.51 -6.09 16.88
C GLU A 73 13.08 -6.41 15.42
N HIS A 74 11.85 -6.89 15.22
CA HIS A 74 11.24 -7.31 13.96
C HIS A 74 10.00 -6.48 13.53
N ILE A 75 9.59 -5.47 14.30
CA ILE A 75 8.54 -4.50 13.96
C ILE A 75 9.20 -3.16 13.69
N GLY A 76 8.69 -2.42 12.69
CA GLY A 76 9.21 -1.09 12.36
C GLY A 76 9.15 -0.77 10.88
N LEU A 77 10.01 0.17 10.49
CA LEU A 77 10.11 0.72 9.15
C LEU A 77 11.56 0.68 8.67
N TRP A 78 11.75 0.30 7.41
CA TRP A 78 13.05 0.21 6.78
C TRP A 78 13.07 0.95 5.45
N THR A 79 14.05 1.83 5.30
CA THR A 79 14.31 2.61 4.11
C THR A 79 15.18 1.80 3.16
N ILE A 80 14.79 1.78 1.89
CA ILE A 80 15.56 1.20 0.79
C ILE A 80 16.27 2.35 0.09
N VAL A 81 17.59 2.24 -0.04
CA VAL A 81 18.45 3.25 -0.69
C VAL A 81 19.32 2.63 -1.76
N ASP A 82 19.68 3.41 -2.76
CA ASP A 82 20.66 3.05 -3.78
C ASP A 82 22.07 3.51 -3.36
N PRO A 83 22.93 2.60 -2.85
CA PRO A 83 24.28 2.97 -2.43
C PRO A 83 25.18 3.36 -3.61
N SER A 84 24.84 2.98 -4.85
CA SER A 84 25.60 3.35 -6.03
C SER A 84 25.33 4.79 -6.50
N ASN A 85 24.22 5.38 -6.03
CA ASN A 85 23.79 6.73 -6.39
C ASN A 85 23.64 7.61 -5.14
N ALA A 86 24.76 7.80 -4.43
CA ALA A 86 24.86 8.67 -3.25
C ALA A 86 23.82 8.38 -2.13
N GLY A 87 23.32 7.15 -2.03
CA GLY A 87 22.32 6.78 -1.04
C GLY A 87 20.91 7.28 -1.38
N ARG A 88 20.61 7.53 -2.65
CA ARG A 88 19.29 8.00 -3.11
C ARG A 88 18.16 7.11 -2.62
N PHE A 89 17.06 7.72 -2.20
CA PHE A 89 15.86 7.02 -1.76
C PHE A 89 15.23 6.21 -2.89
N VAL A 90 14.95 4.93 -2.61
CA VAL A 90 14.30 3.98 -3.54
C VAL A 90 12.89 3.64 -3.08
N GLY A 91 12.68 3.52 -1.76
CA GLY A 91 11.39 3.12 -1.22
C GLY A 91 11.46 2.82 0.26
N ILE A 92 10.36 2.30 0.79
CA ILE A 92 10.22 1.97 2.19
C ILE A 92 9.45 0.68 2.38
N ARG A 93 9.72 0.00 3.48
CA ARG A 93 9.06 -1.24 3.85
C ARG A 93 8.76 -1.27 5.34
N GLY A 94 7.58 -1.72 5.71
CA GLY A 94 7.18 -1.79 7.12
C GLY A 94 6.65 -3.14 7.54
N VAL A 95 6.78 -3.41 8.84
CA VAL A 95 6.10 -4.48 9.58
C VAL A 95 5.44 -3.85 10.79
N PHE A 96 4.17 -4.19 11.05
CA PHE A 96 3.41 -3.66 12.18
C PHE A 96 2.36 -4.66 12.66
N VAL A 97 1.92 -4.51 13.91
CA VAL A 97 0.76 -5.26 14.42
C VAL A 97 -0.50 -4.56 13.94
N ALA A 98 -1.30 -5.24 13.11
CA ALA A 98 -2.54 -4.68 12.60
C ALA A 98 -3.74 -5.17 13.43
N PRO A 99 -4.72 -4.28 13.75
CA PRO A 99 -5.98 -4.69 14.34
C PRO A 99 -6.68 -5.77 13.50
N GLY A 100 -7.34 -6.70 14.18
CA GLY A 100 -8.14 -7.76 13.56
C GLY A 100 -7.34 -8.93 12.98
N LEU A 101 -6.01 -8.92 13.05
CA LEU A 101 -5.20 -10.12 12.73
C LEU A 101 -5.22 -11.12 13.89
N PRO A 102 -5.02 -12.42 13.61
CA PRO A 102 -4.84 -13.42 14.66
C PRO A 102 -3.68 -13.06 15.60
N GLU A 103 -3.73 -13.57 16.83
CA GLU A 103 -2.62 -13.45 17.78
C GLU A 103 -1.30 -13.96 17.17
N ASN A 104 -0.18 -13.42 17.66
CA ASN A 104 1.18 -13.74 17.16
C ASN A 104 1.34 -13.59 15.65
N SER A 105 0.66 -12.61 15.05
CA SER A 105 0.76 -12.28 13.63
C SER A 105 1.06 -10.80 13.41
N VAL A 106 1.68 -10.49 12.28
CA VAL A 106 2.00 -9.12 11.88
C VAL A 106 1.53 -8.85 10.45
N ALA A 107 1.38 -7.58 10.08
CA ALA A 107 1.18 -7.12 8.72
C ALA A 107 2.46 -6.52 8.14
N THR A 108 2.66 -6.66 6.83
CA THR A 108 3.73 -5.98 6.09
C THR A 108 3.20 -5.21 4.88
N PHE A 109 3.88 -4.10 4.58
CA PHE A 109 3.66 -3.28 3.40
C PHE A 109 4.98 -2.85 2.79
N VAL A 110 4.94 -2.45 1.51
CA VAL A 110 6.07 -1.87 0.79
C VAL A 110 5.55 -0.75 -0.12
N ALA A 111 6.29 0.33 -0.21
CA ALA A 111 6.06 1.38 -1.19
C ALA A 111 7.39 1.73 -1.86
N VAL A 112 7.45 1.58 -3.18
CA VAL A 112 8.65 1.83 -3.98
C VAL A 112 8.40 3.08 -4.81
N ALA A 113 9.35 4.00 -4.83
CA ALA A 113 9.29 5.18 -5.69
C ALA A 113 9.17 4.76 -7.15
N LYS A 114 8.33 5.45 -7.92
CA LYS A 114 7.95 5.06 -9.28
C LYS A 114 9.15 4.80 -10.21
N ALA A 115 10.22 5.58 -10.05
CA ALA A 115 11.44 5.46 -10.84
C ALA A 115 12.13 4.08 -10.76
N TYR A 116 11.86 3.30 -9.70
CA TYR A 116 12.49 2.00 -9.43
C TYR A 116 11.52 0.82 -9.59
N TRP A 117 10.35 1.05 -10.19
CA TRP A 117 9.41 -0.03 -10.50
C TRP A 117 9.98 -0.95 -11.59
N GLY A 118 9.73 -2.24 -11.44
CA GLY A 118 10.26 -3.26 -12.37
C GLY A 118 11.66 -3.78 -12.03
N GLU A 119 12.37 -3.16 -11.08
CA GLU A 119 13.75 -3.55 -10.71
C GLU A 119 13.81 -4.66 -9.64
N GLY A 120 12.69 -5.33 -9.35
CA GLY A 120 12.63 -6.43 -8.36
C GLY A 120 12.69 -6.01 -6.89
N VAL A 121 12.77 -4.70 -6.59
CA VAL A 121 12.89 -4.13 -5.23
C VAL A 121 11.85 -4.68 -4.25
N SER A 122 10.58 -4.73 -4.67
CA SER A 122 9.48 -5.19 -3.81
C SER A 122 9.64 -6.66 -3.42
N GLY A 123 10.04 -7.53 -4.35
CA GLY A 123 10.20 -8.95 -4.08
C GLY A 123 11.40 -9.22 -3.18
N ASP A 124 12.55 -8.63 -3.52
CA ASP A 124 13.79 -8.82 -2.77
C ASP A 124 13.70 -8.29 -1.34
N SER A 125 13.13 -7.09 -1.16
CA SER A 125 12.90 -6.54 0.18
C SER A 125 11.89 -7.37 0.98
N SER A 126 10.91 -8.00 0.34
CA SER A 126 9.98 -8.91 1.02
C SER A 126 10.69 -10.12 1.57
N PHE A 127 11.53 -10.75 0.75
CA PHE A 127 12.25 -11.94 1.15
C PHE A 127 13.14 -11.64 2.37
N GLN A 128 13.94 -10.56 2.31
CA GLN A 128 14.81 -10.17 3.42
C GLN A 128 14.02 -9.88 4.70
N LEU A 129 12.95 -9.08 4.61
CA LEU A 129 12.21 -8.67 5.80
C LEU A 129 11.38 -9.82 6.41
N CYS A 130 10.79 -10.69 5.59
CA CYS A 130 10.06 -11.86 6.09
C CYS A 130 11.00 -12.83 6.79
N GLY A 131 12.18 -13.08 6.22
CA GLY A 131 13.23 -13.88 6.86
C GLY A 131 13.62 -13.30 8.22
N HIS A 132 13.95 -12.01 8.26
CA HIS A 132 14.28 -11.31 9.51
C HIS A 132 13.19 -11.44 10.57
N VAL A 133 11.92 -11.26 10.20
CA VAL A 133 10.79 -11.40 11.14
C VAL A 133 10.71 -12.81 11.69
N PHE A 134 10.74 -13.84 10.84
CA PHE A 134 10.64 -15.22 11.33
C PHE A 134 11.87 -15.64 12.14
N GLU A 135 13.07 -15.20 11.77
CA GLU A 135 14.30 -15.56 12.48
C GLU A 135 14.42 -14.93 13.87
N ASN A 136 13.85 -13.73 14.06
CA ASN A 136 14.03 -12.93 15.28
C ASN A 136 12.73 -12.75 16.09
N SER A 137 11.73 -13.60 15.87
CA SER A 137 10.48 -13.57 16.62
C SER A 137 9.77 -14.92 16.64
N ASP A 138 8.80 -15.05 17.54
CA ASP A 138 7.85 -16.18 17.57
C ASP A 138 6.59 -15.92 16.73
N VAL A 139 6.62 -14.93 15.82
CA VAL A 139 5.50 -14.66 14.91
C VAL A 139 5.17 -15.93 14.13
N ALA A 140 3.89 -16.31 14.15
CA ALA A 140 3.35 -17.48 13.48
C ALA A 140 3.09 -17.21 12.00
N ALA A 141 2.69 -15.98 11.66
CA ALA A 141 2.38 -15.59 10.29
C ALA A 141 2.57 -14.09 10.01
N ILE A 142 2.93 -13.80 8.76
CA ILE A 142 2.99 -12.44 8.20
C ILE A 142 1.84 -12.31 7.20
N TYR A 143 1.06 -11.25 7.34
CA TYR A 143 -0.04 -10.92 6.45
C TYR A 143 0.31 -9.73 5.57
N THR A 144 -0.29 -9.69 4.39
CA THR A 144 -0.26 -8.52 3.53
C THR A 144 -1.60 -8.38 2.81
N ARG A 145 -1.92 -7.14 2.43
CA ARG A 145 -3.19 -6.81 1.81
C ARG A 145 -2.90 -6.06 0.52
N VAL A 146 -3.49 -6.54 -0.57
CA VAL A 146 -3.26 -6.01 -1.92
C VAL A 146 -4.60 -5.72 -2.56
N TRP A 147 -4.65 -4.77 -3.50
CA TRP A 147 -5.83 -4.50 -4.33
C TRP A 147 -5.60 -5.15 -5.69
N PRO A 148 -5.98 -6.40 -5.95
CA PRO A 148 -5.50 -7.13 -7.13
C PRO A 148 -5.89 -6.46 -8.45
N LYS A 149 -7.08 -5.82 -8.48
CA LYS A 149 -7.62 -5.14 -9.67
C LYS A 149 -7.01 -3.76 -9.94
N LEU A 150 -6.40 -3.15 -8.92
CA LEU A 150 -5.85 -1.79 -8.98
C LEU A 150 -4.32 -1.78 -8.85
N ASN A 151 -3.74 -2.84 -8.29
CA ASN A 151 -2.31 -3.06 -8.11
C ASN A 151 -1.95 -4.54 -8.40
N PRO A 152 -2.09 -5.00 -9.66
CA PRO A 152 -1.78 -6.38 -10.05
C PRO A 152 -0.30 -6.73 -9.89
N ALA A 153 0.60 -5.73 -9.93
CA ALA A 153 2.03 -5.94 -9.71
C ALA A 153 2.32 -6.45 -8.29
N SER A 154 1.70 -5.84 -7.28
CA SER A 154 1.85 -6.31 -5.90
C SER A 154 1.25 -7.70 -5.71
N ASP A 155 0.13 -8.00 -6.38
CA ASP A 155 -0.51 -9.33 -6.32
C ASP A 155 0.43 -10.42 -6.83
N ALA A 156 1.04 -10.17 -8.00
CA ALA A 156 2.02 -11.08 -8.60
C ALA A 156 3.24 -11.29 -7.71
N VAL A 157 3.72 -10.22 -7.04
CA VAL A 157 4.85 -10.33 -6.09
C VAL A 157 4.49 -11.22 -4.91
N GLN A 158 3.32 -11.03 -4.27
CA GLN A 158 2.94 -11.86 -3.10
C GLN A 158 2.85 -13.34 -3.47
N ARG A 159 2.20 -13.66 -4.60
CA ARG A 159 2.10 -15.03 -5.10
C ARG A 159 3.47 -15.64 -5.38
N ARG A 160 4.36 -14.89 -6.04
CA ARG A 160 5.73 -15.35 -6.34
C ARG A 160 6.53 -15.66 -5.08
N LEU A 161 6.32 -14.90 -4.02
CA LEU A 161 6.99 -15.10 -2.73
C LEU A 161 6.46 -16.29 -1.94
N GLY A 162 5.37 -16.92 -2.39
CA GLY A 162 4.74 -18.05 -1.71
C GLY A 162 3.67 -17.65 -0.69
N PHE A 163 3.21 -16.40 -0.69
CA PHE A 163 2.03 -16.06 0.10
C PHE A 163 0.79 -16.74 -0.49
N GLU A 164 -0.04 -17.29 0.38
CA GLU A 164 -1.30 -17.93 0.01
C GLU A 164 -2.49 -17.01 0.34
N PRO A 165 -3.60 -17.10 -0.42
CA PRO A 165 -4.84 -16.42 -0.05
C PRO A 165 -5.28 -16.81 1.37
N ALA A 166 -5.74 -15.83 2.14
CA ALA A 166 -6.23 -16.02 3.50
C ALA A 166 -7.63 -15.42 3.67
N ASP A 167 -8.23 -15.68 4.84
CA ASP A 167 -9.50 -15.09 5.21
C ASP A 167 -9.45 -13.57 5.09
N ARG A 168 -10.53 -13.02 4.54
CA ARG A 168 -10.61 -11.59 4.26
C ARG A 168 -10.82 -10.81 5.55
N HIS A 169 -10.05 -9.75 5.71
CA HIS A 169 -10.36 -8.64 6.61
C HIS A 169 -10.84 -7.44 5.79
N THR A 170 -11.92 -6.79 6.25
CA THR A 170 -12.43 -5.61 5.57
C THR A 170 -11.48 -4.43 5.70
N LEU A 171 -11.59 -3.52 4.74
CA LEU A 171 -10.96 -2.21 4.76
C LEU A 171 -11.25 -1.46 6.07
N ARG A 172 -12.53 -1.45 6.43
CA ARG A 172 -13.08 -0.72 7.57
C ARG A 172 -12.61 -1.31 8.90
N GLU A 173 -12.56 -2.64 9.05
CA GLU A 173 -12.01 -3.28 10.26
C GLU A 173 -10.54 -2.97 10.45
N THR A 174 -9.79 -2.88 9.36
CA THR A 174 -8.34 -2.69 9.43
C THR A 174 -7.96 -1.24 9.74
N PHE A 175 -8.53 -0.30 8.99
CA PHE A 175 -8.08 1.09 8.98
C PHE A 175 -9.06 2.05 9.64
N GLY A 176 -10.25 1.58 10.00
CA GLY A 176 -11.33 2.38 10.54
C GLY A 176 -12.08 3.17 9.48
N GLU A 177 -13.29 3.57 9.82
CA GLU A 177 -14.20 4.30 8.93
C GLU A 177 -13.64 5.65 8.49
N GLN A 178 -13.03 6.40 9.41
CA GLN A 178 -12.43 7.71 9.12
C GLN A 178 -11.39 7.62 8.00
N ARG A 179 -10.52 6.59 8.03
CA ARG A 179 -9.52 6.41 6.98
C ARG A 179 -10.15 6.07 5.63
N MET A 180 -11.30 5.40 5.63
CA MET A 180 -12.02 5.08 4.41
C MET A 180 -12.67 6.32 3.78
N LEU A 181 -13.18 7.23 4.60
CA LEU A 181 -13.65 8.54 4.13
C LEU A 181 -12.51 9.35 3.52
N GLU A 182 -11.33 9.37 4.15
CA GLU A 182 -10.14 10.02 3.60
C GLU A 182 -9.75 9.47 2.22
N VAL A 183 -9.79 8.15 2.06
CA VAL A 183 -9.58 7.49 0.77
C VAL A 183 -10.62 7.92 -0.27
N LEU A 184 -11.90 7.98 0.11
CA LEU A 184 -12.97 8.47 -0.76
C LEU A 184 -12.69 9.90 -1.23
N GLU A 185 -12.33 10.80 -0.33
CA GLU A 185 -12.01 12.19 -0.68
C GLU A 185 -10.81 12.29 -1.63
N PHE A 186 -9.80 11.44 -1.44
CA PHE A 186 -8.65 11.39 -2.35
C PHE A 186 -9.04 10.98 -3.77
N ASP A 187 -9.84 9.93 -3.92
CA ASP A 187 -10.28 9.48 -5.24
C ASP A 187 -11.27 10.47 -5.90
N LEU A 188 -12.13 11.14 -5.13
CA LEU A 188 -12.97 12.23 -5.63
C LEU A 188 -12.13 13.43 -6.09
N TRP A 189 -11.07 13.78 -5.36
CA TRP A 189 -10.12 14.81 -5.78
C TRP A 189 -9.40 14.41 -7.07
N ARG A 190 -8.94 13.16 -7.22
CA ARG A 190 -8.35 12.66 -8.48
C ARG A 190 -9.32 12.79 -9.65
N ILE A 191 -10.60 12.49 -9.43
CA ILE A 191 -11.67 12.66 -10.42
C ILE A 191 -11.84 14.14 -10.80
N SER A 192 -11.74 15.08 -9.84
CA SER A 192 -11.87 16.51 -10.15
C SER A 192 -10.69 17.11 -10.91
N LYS A 193 -9.54 16.42 -10.89
CA LYS A 193 -8.33 16.79 -11.64
C LYS A 193 -8.23 16.16 -13.04
N LEU A 194 -9.28 15.48 -13.52
CA LEU A 194 -9.24 14.86 -14.84
C LEU A 194 -9.15 15.91 -15.96
N GLU A 195 -8.02 15.92 -16.65
CA GLU A 195 -7.76 16.77 -17.81
C GLU A 195 -7.56 15.91 -19.08
N ASN A 196 -8.04 16.41 -20.23
CA ASN A 196 -7.89 15.80 -21.57
C ASN A 196 -8.52 14.41 -21.78
N GLU A 197 -8.45 13.89 -23.02
CA GLU A 197 -9.23 12.73 -23.49
C GLU A 197 -8.80 11.37 -22.91
N ASP A 198 -7.65 11.28 -22.22
CA ASP A 198 -7.11 10.04 -21.61
C ASP A 198 -7.46 9.87 -20.12
N TYR A 199 -8.57 10.46 -19.67
CA TYR A 199 -9.03 10.36 -18.28
C TYR A 199 -9.57 8.96 -17.91
N ALA A 200 -9.78 8.09 -18.89
CA ALA A 200 -10.58 6.88 -18.74
C ALA A 200 -10.01 5.92 -17.69
N GLU A 201 -8.69 5.73 -17.66
CA GLU A 201 -8.07 4.80 -16.70
C GLU A 201 -8.11 5.35 -15.28
N THR A 202 -7.81 6.63 -15.07
CA THR A 202 -7.91 7.25 -13.73
C THR A 202 -9.34 7.24 -13.23
N LEU A 203 -10.33 7.58 -14.07
CA LEU A 203 -11.74 7.51 -13.70
C LEU A 203 -12.16 6.09 -13.36
N ARG A 204 -11.73 5.09 -14.15
CA ARG A 204 -11.98 3.67 -13.87
C ARG A 204 -11.42 3.27 -12.52
N GLN A 205 -10.16 3.57 -12.23
CA GLN A 205 -9.50 3.21 -10.98
C GLN A 205 -10.23 3.81 -9.77
N CYS A 206 -10.52 5.11 -9.81
CA CYS A 206 -11.22 5.81 -8.73
C CYS A 206 -12.63 5.25 -8.54
N THR A 207 -13.38 5.06 -9.63
CA THR A 207 -14.76 4.57 -9.57
C THR A 207 -14.84 3.13 -9.05
N VAL A 208 -13.95 2.24 -9.51
CA VAL A 208 -13.86 0.87 -8.98
C VAL A 208 -13.57 0.89 -7.48
N ARG A 209 -12.61 1.71 -7.04
CA ARG A 209 -12.28 1.81 -5.61
C ARG A 209 -13.44 2.37 -4.78
N ILE A 210 -14.16 3.38 -5.27
CA ILE A 210 -15.35 3.89 -4.60
C ILE A 210 -16.43 2.82 -4.53
N GLY A 211 -16.62 1.99 -5.56
CA GLY A 211 -17.54 0.85 -5.53
C GLY A 211 -17.16 -0.17 -4.45
N GLN A 212 -15.86 -0.37 -4.23
CA GLN A 212 -15.37 -1.22 -3.13
C GLN A 212 -15.70 -0.62 -1.76
N LEU A 213 -15.67 0.71 -1.60
CA LEU A 213 -16.11 1.37 -0.37
C LEU A 213 -17.62 1.26 -0.14
N VAL A 214 -18.42 1.23 -1.22
CA VAL A 214 -19.87 0.97 -1.14
C VAL A 214 -20.12 -0.45 -0.61
N LEU A 215 -19.39 -1.45 -1.09
CA LEU A 215 -19.49 -2.83 -0.58
C LEU A 215 -19.18 -2.90 0.92
N GLU A 216 -18.22 -2.10 1.39
CA GLU A 216 -17.85 -1.97 2.81
C GLU A 216 -18.84 -1.10 3.62
N GLN A 217 -19.99 -0.76 3.03
CA GLN A 217 -21.08 0.02 3.63
C GLN A 217 -20.66 1.40 4.11
N LEU A 218 -19.64 2.01 3.49
CA LEU A 218 -19.23 3.38 3.80
C LEU A 218 -20.25 4.42 3.28
N LEU A 219 -20.87 4.11 2.14
CA LEU A 219 -21.88 4.91 1.48
C LEU A 219 -22.75 4.01 0.61
N ASP A 220 -23.98 4.43 0.31
CA ASP A 220 -24.82 3.72 -0.65
C ASP A 220 -24.41 4.00 -2.10
N VAL A 221 -24.84 3.12 -3.03
CA VAL A 221 -24.51 3.21 -4.46
C VAL A 221 -24.92 4.57 -5.05
N GLN A 222 -26.11 5.08 -4.72
CA GLN A 222 -26.61 6.33 -5.30
C GLN A 222 -25.82 7.53 -4.77
N ALA A 223 -25.43 7.51 -3.49
CA ALA A 223 -24.55 8.51 -2.92
C ALA A 223 -23.19 8.51 -3.60
N ALA A 224 -22.61 7.33 -3.86
CA ALA A 224 -21.35 7.21 -4.59
C ALA A 224 -21.44 7.80 -6.00
N GLU A 225 -22.47 7.44 -6.78
CA GLU A 225 -22.69 7.99 -8.13
C GLU A 225 -22.83 9.52 -8.10
N ARG A 226 -23.64 10.07 -7.18
CA ARG A 226 -23.80 11.52 -7.05
C ARG A 226 -22.49 12.22 -6.73
N ARG A 227 -21.68 11.67 -5.82
CA ARG A 227 -20.39 12.28 -5.44
C ARG A 227 -19.39 12.23 -6.59
N ILE A 228 -19.31 11.10 -7.31
CA ILE A 228 -18.46 10.97 -8.50
C ILE A 228 -18.89 12.00 -9.56
N THR A 229 -20.18 12.07 -9.87
CA THR A 229 -20.70 12.99 -10.89
C THR A 229 -20.49 14.45 -10.49
N ALA A 230 -20.63 14.80 -9.21
CA ALA A 230 -20.34 16.14 -8.71
C ALA A 230 -18.85 16.48 -8.77
N ALA A 231 -17.95 15.50 -8.64
CA ALA A 231 -16.52 15.70 -8.74
C ALA A 231 -16.03 15.83 -10.19
N LEU A 232 -16.76 15.30 -11.18
CA LEU A 232 -16.35 15.35 -12.58
C LEU A 232 -16.24 16.80 -13.09
N PRO A 233 -15.18 17.14 -13.83
CA PRO A 233 -15.10 18.41 -14.55
C PRO A 233 -16.29 18.63 -15.47
N VAL A 234 -16.81 19.86 -15.52
CA VAL A 234 -18.02 20.25 -16.27
C VAL A 234 -18.02 19.74 -17.72
N LYS A 235 -16.85 19.79 -18.38
CA LYS A 235 -16.67 19.33 -19.77
C LYS A 235 -16.96 17.84 -20.00
N ILE A 236 -16.84 16.99 -18.98
CA ILE A 236 -17.10 15.55 -19.09
C ILE A 236 -18.32 15.10 -18.28
N ALA A 237 -18.76 15.89 -17.28
CA ALA A 237 -19.85 15.53 -16.38
C ALA A 237 -21.18 15.23 -17.10
N HIS A 238 -21.45 15.91 -18.22
CA HIS A 238 -22.69 15.75 -18.98
C HIS A 238 -22.66 14.65 -20.06
N SER A 239 -21.52 13.97 -20.24
CA SER A 239 -21.40 12.90 -21.23
C SER A 239 -22.14 11.64 -20.77
N SER A 240 -23.15 11.19 -21.51
CA SER A 240 -23.87 9.94 -21.22
C SER A 240 -22.94 8.73 -21.21
N ILE A 241 -21.95 8.70 -22.11
CA ILE A 241 -20.92 7.65 -22.16
C ILE A 241 -20.12 7.61 -20.85
N VAL A 242 -19.82 8.77 -20.26
CA VAL A 242 -19.09 8.85 -18.98
C VAL A 242 -19.97 8.35 -17.84
N GLN A 243 -21.24 8.75 -17.80
CA GLN A 243 -22.20 8.30 -16.79
C GLN A 243 -22.39 6.78 -16.82
N ASP A 244 -22.56 6.19 -18.01
CA ASP A 244 -22.67 4.73 -18.19
C ASP A 244 -21.40 3.99 -17.74
N ARG A 245 -20.22 4.58 -17.97
CA ARG A 245 -18.95 4.03 -17.50
C ARG A 245 -18.84 4.09 -15.98
N VAL A 246 -19.24 5.20 -15.36
CA VAL A 246 -19.25 5.37 -13.91
C VAL A 246 -20.12 4.29 -13.27
N ALA A 247 -21.37 4.14 -13.68
CA ALA A 247 -22.27 3.11 -13.14
C ALA A 247 -21.68 1.69 -13.27
N ARG A 248 -21.14 1.36 -14.45
CA ARG A 248 -20.53 0.04 -14.71
C ARG A 248 -19.30 -0.23 -13.86
N TRP A 249 -18.41 0.75 -13.73
CA TRP A 249 -17.19 0.59 -12.94
C TRP A 249 -17.47 0.62 -11.44
N LEU A 250 -18.51 1.30 -11.01
CA LEU A 250 -18.95 1.32 -9.63
C LEU A 250 -19.50 -0.07 -9.26
N GLN A 251 -20.34 -0.65 -10.11
CA GLN A 251 -20.81 -2.03 -9.96
C GLN A 251 -19.64 -3.03 -9.98
N LEU A 252 -18.66 -2.84 -10.87
CA LEU A 252 -17.46 -3.68 -10.88
C LEU A 252 -16.73 -3.63 -9.54
N GLY A 253 -16.59 -2.44 -8.94
CA GLY A 253 -16.03 -2.27 -7.59
C GLY A 253 -16.87 -2.92 -6.50
N TYR A 254 -18.19 -2.79 -6.57
CA TYR A 254 -19.11 -3.40 -5.62
C TYR A 254 -19.03 -4.94 -5.64
N ASP A 255 -18.99 -5.53 -6.84
CA ASP A 255 -18.92 -6.98 -7.03
C ASP A 255 -17.54 -7.56 -6.71
N ASN A 256 -16.49 -6.72 -6.66
CA ASN A 256 -15.12 -7.15 -6.47
C ASN A 256 -14.55 -6.53 -5.19
N PRO A 257 -14.42 -7.32 -4.11
CA PRO A 257 -14.01 -6.78 -2.82
C PRO A 257 -12.69 -6.03 -2.88
N ALA A 258 -12.58 -5.01 -2.00
CA ALA A 258 -11.46 -4.10 -1.94
C ALA A 258 -10.12 -4.82 -2.12
N TRP A 259 -9.85 -5.80 -1.24
CA TRP A 259 -8.55 -6.43 -1.09
C TRP A 259 -8.59 -7.95 -1.13
N ALA A 260 -7.49 -8.51 -1.61
CA ALA A 260 -7.08 -9.86 -1.25
C ALA A 260 -6.18 -9.80 -0.02
N THR A 261 -6.49 -10.63 0.98
CA THR A 261 -5.60 -10.86 2.12
C THR A 261 -4.74 -12.07 1.79
N TYR A 262 -3.45 -11.93 2.03
CA TYR A 262 -2.44 -12.94 1.78
C TYR A 262 -1.72 -13.25 3.08
N ARG A 263 -1.37 -14.52 3.29
CA ARG A 263 -0.68 -15.02 4.47
C ARG A 263 0.56 -15.81 4.08
N MET A 264 1.66 -15.51 4.76
CA MET A 264 2.86 -16.32 4.81
C MET A 264 2.96 -16.91 6.22
N SER A 265 2.89 -18.23 6.36
CA SER A 265 3.20 -18.90 7.62
C SER A 265 4.69 -19.19 7.73
N ARG A 266 5.17 -19.43 8.95
CA ARG A 266 6.53 -19.89 9.18
C ARG A 266 6.87 -21.17 8.40
N ASP A 267 5.96 -22.15 8.39
CA ASP A 267 6.16 -23.41 7.66
C ASP A 267 6.23 -23.21 6.15
N MET A 268 5.43 -22.28 5.61
CA MET A 268 5.50 -21.89 4.20
C MET A 268 6.84 -21.23 3.89
N TRP A 269 7.27 -20.28 4.75
CA TRP A 269 8.55 -19.60 4.60
C TRP A 269 9.72 -20.58 4.56
N THR A 270 9.75 -21.55 5.48
CA THR A 270 10.81 -22.57 5.50
C THR A 270 10.84 -23.35 4.19
N LYS A 271 9.69 -23.71 3.61
CA LYS A 271 9.63 -24.40 2.32
C LYS A 271 10.12 -23.51 1.17
N SER A 272 9.62 -22.28 1.08
CA SER A 272 9.98 -21.35 0.00
C SER A 272 11.44 -20.90 0.02
N ALA A 273 12.01 -20.69 1.21
CA ALA A 273 13.42 -20.31 1.36
C ALA A 273 14.38 -21.41 0.88
N HIS A 274 13.98 -22.68 0.96
CA HIS A 274 14.77 -23.80 0.44
C HIS A 274 14.76 -23.87 -1.10
N ASP A 275 13.74 -23.32 -1.76
CA ASP A 275 13.64 -23.31 -3.23
C ASP A 275 14.35 -22.11 -3.87
N GLU A 276 14.43 -20.95 -3.21
CA GLU A 276 15.27 -19.82 -3.69
C GLU A 276 16.78 -20.02 -3.44
N ALA A 277 17.18 -20.98 -2.60
CA ALA A 277 18.59 -21.30 -2.35
C ALA A 277 19.20 -22.29 -3.36
N LYS A 278 18.39 -22.85 -4.26
CA LYS A 278 18.81 -23.74 -5.36
C LYS A 278 18.93 -22.96 -6.67
#